data_AF-A0A097QVB5-F1
#
_entry.id   AF-A0A097QVB5-F1
#
_cell.length_a   1.000
_cell.length_b   1.000
_cell.length_c   1.000
_cell.angle_alpha   90.00
_cell.angle_beta   90.00
_cell.angle_gamma   90.00
#
_symmetry.space_group_name_H-M   'P 1'
#
loop_
_entity.id
_entity.type
_entity.pdbx_description
1 polymer ?
#
loop_
_entity_poly.entity_id
_entity_poly.type
_entity_poly.pdbx_seq_one_letter_code
_entity_poly.pdbx_strand_id
1 'polypeptide(L)'
;MLKKIAEMDSGAVLITGDGKRLAEIYLNVWGSRGKRILAEHLPFKVDGDVYIGSPFEGDDFDVYLILNPLSRPKEEREKLTEWLKEHRDKLVLLYESKYVKDSITRYKLRNFIDYLIAYKRETVGFERVDVMRLDGGKVVGGKTYVRRR
;
A
#
# COMPACT_ATOMS: atom_id res chain seq x y z
N MET A 1 -2.93 -13.91 -5.51
CA MET A 1 -3.27 -12.69 -4.74
C MET A 1 -2.47 -11.51 -5.25
N LEU A 2 -1.14 -11.60 -5.38
CA LEU A 2 -0.31 -10.51 -5.96
C LEU A 2 -0.83 -10.03 -7.33
N LYS A 3 -1.11 -10.95 -8.27
CA LYS A 3 -1.69 -10.60 -9.58
C LYS A 3 -3.03 -9.86 -9.46
N LYS A 4 -3.91 -10.32 -8.55
CA LYS A 4 -5.20 -9.67 -8.31
C LYS A 4 -5.04 -8.23 -7.84
N ILE A 5 -4.03 -7.96 -7.01
CA ILE A 5 -3.73 -6.60 -6.53
C ILE A 5 -3.29 -5.69 -7.69
N ALA A 6 -2.44 -6.20 -8.58
CA ALA A 6 -1.99 -5.46 -9.76
C ALA A 6 -3.13 -5.14 -10.75
N GLU A 7 -4.15 -6.00 -10.79
CA GLU A 7 -5.34 -5.85 -11.64
C GLU A 7 -6.44 -4.97 -10.99
N MET A 8 -6.29 -4.54 -9.73
CA MET A 8 -7.28 -3.67 -9.07
C MET A 8 -7.47 -2.34 -9.80
N ASP A 9 -8.68 -1.81 -9.71
CA ASP A 9 -9.03 -0.47 -10.22
C ASP A 9 -9.39 0.52 -9.11
N SER A 10 -9.70 0.02 -7.92
CA SER A 10 -9.94 0.78 -6.69
C SER A 10 -9.60 -0.07 -5.46
N GLY A 11 -9.48 0.56 -4.30
CA GLY A 11 -9.17 -0.07 -3.01
C GLY A 11 -7.78 0.27 -2.50
N ALA A 12 -7.52 -0.09 -1.25
CA ALA A 12 -6.30 0.27 -0.54
C ALA A 12 -5.42 -0.95 -0.21
N VAL A 13 -4.13 -0.82 -0.49
CA VAL A 13 -3.10 -1.85 -0.29
C VAL A 13 -2.05 -1.29 0.65
N LEU A 14 -1.82 -1.98 1.77
CA LEU A 14 -0.74 -1.66 2.70
C LEU A 14 0.46 -2.58 2.47
N ILE A 15 1.60 -2.00 2.10
CA ILE A 15 2.90 -2.69 2.04
C ILE A 15 3.70 -2.32 3.28
N THR A 16 4.23 -3.32 3.99
CA THR A 16 4.93 -3.11 5.27
C THR A 16 6.27 -3.83 5.27
N GLY A 17 7.23 -3.30 6.02
CA GLY A 17 8.56 -3.88 6.16
C GLY A 17 9.52 -3.48 5.04
N ASP A 18 9.33 -2.30 4.45
CA ASP A 18 10.21 -1.75 3.40
C ASP A 18 10.20 -2.56 2.09
N GLY A 19 9.00 -2.97 1.66
CA GLY A 19 8.76 -3.72 0.42
C GLY A 19 8.91 -2.88 -0.85
N LYS A 20 9.99 -2.08 -0.96
CA LYS A 20 10.25 -1.10 -2.04
C LYS A 20 9.98 -1.64 -3.44
N ARG A 21 10.55 -2.81 -3.75
CA ARG A 21 10.40 -3.46 -5.07
C ARG A 21 8.96 -3.83 -5.37
N LEU A 22 8.17 -4.23 -4.36
CA LEU A 22 6.76 -4.56 -4.56
C LEU A 22 5.95 -3.28 -4.83
N ALA A 23 6.22 -2.22 -4.08
CA ALA A 23 5.57 -0.92 -4.29
C ALA A 23 5.85 -0.36 -5.70
N GLU A 24 7.12 -0.39 -6.12
CA GLU A 24 7.55 -0.02 -7.47
C GLU A 24 6.81 -0.83 -8.55
N ILE A 25 6.74 -2.16 -8.41
CA ILE A 25 6.03 -3.02 -9.37
C ILE A 25 4.56 -2.62 -9.48
N TYR A 26 3.86 -2.41 -8.36
CA TYR A 26 2.44 -2.06 -8.43
C TYR A 26 2.20 -0.70 -9.08
N LEU A 27 3.00 0.31 -8.70
CA LEU A 27 2.88 1.65 -9.26
C LEU A 27 3.19 1.66 -10.76
N ASN A 28 4.23 0.94 -11.20
CA ASN A 28 4.55 0.83 -12.63
C ASN A 28 3.46 0.09 -13.39
N VAL A 29 2.88 -0.98 -12.83
CA VAL A 29 1.78 -1.70 -13.48
C VAL A 29 0.57 -0.79 -13.62
N TRP A 30 0.18 -0.07 -12.57
CA TRP A 30 -0.95 0.86 -12.62
C TRP A 30 -0.69 2.05 -13.55
N GLY A 31 0.50 2.63 -13.52
CA GLY A 31 0.92 3.68 -14.45
C GLY A 31 0.90 3.23 -15.92
N SER A 32 1.35 2.00 -16.20
CA SER A 32 1.30 1.42 -17.56
C SER A 32 -0.11 1.20 -18.09
N ARG A 33 -1.11 1.17 -17.20
CA ARG A 33 -2.54 1.12 -17.54
C ARG A 33 -3.14 2.52 -17.74
N GLY A 34 -2.33 3.58 -17.78
CA GLY A 34 -2.76 4.96 -18.01
C GLY A 34 -3.27 5.69 -16.77
N LYS A 35 -3.05 5.15 -15.57
CA LYS A 35 -3.50 5.79 -14.32
C LYS A 35 -2.54 6.91 -13.89
N ARG A 36 -3.08 8.07 -13.55
CA ARG A 36 -2.31 9.21 -13.01
C ARG A 36 -2.01 8.98 -11.53
N ILE A 37 -0.74 9.11 -11.17
CA ILE A 37 -0.25 8.78 -9.82
C ILE A 37 0.11 10.07 -9.08
N LEU A 38 -0.47 10.26 -7.89
CA LEU A 38 0.00 11.25 -6.91
C LEU A 38 0.79 10.55 -5.81
N ALA A 39 2.01 11.01 -5.56
CA ALA A 39 2.86 10.51 -4.49
C ALA A 39 3.25 11.63 -3.54
N GLU A 40 3.27 11.36 -2.24
CA GLU A 40 3.84 12.33 -1.27
C GLU A 40 5.34 12.55 -1.51
N HIS A 41 6.03 11.47 -1.85
CA HIS A 41 7.42 11.45 -2.25
C HIS A 41 7.70 10.14 -2.98
N LEU A 42 8.77 10.10 -3.79
CA LEU A 42 9.18 8.93 -4.55
C LEU A 42 10.47 8.33 -3.98
N PRO A 43 10.38 7.33 -3.09
CA PRO A 43 11.56 6.64 -2.58
C PRO A 43 12.20 5.70 -3.64
N PHE A 44 11.57 5.54 -4.80
CA PHE A 44 12.02 4.73 -5.95
C PHE A 44 11.56 5.36 -7.26
N LYS A 45 12.17 4.93 -8.37
CA LYS A 45 11.74 5.32 -9.70
C LYS A 45 10.39 4.67 -10.02
N VAL A 46 9.46 5.46 -10.54
CA VAL A 46 8.19 4.99 -11.09
C VAL A 46 8.12 5.49 -12.54
N ASP A 47 7.74 4.60 -13.45
CA ASP A 47 7.55 4.94 -14.86
C ASP A 47 6.10 5.42 -15.08
N GLY A 48 5.93 6.51 -15.84
CA GLY A 48 4.62 7.09 -16.16
C GLY A 48 4.40 8.50 -15.60
N ASP A 49 3.15 8.95 -15.65
CA ASP A 49 2.74 10.30 -15.21
C ASP A 49 2.57 10.34 -13.68
N VAL A 50 3.65 10.72 -13.01
CA VAL A 50 3.73 10.79 -11.54
C VAL A 50 3.93 12.22 -11.07
N TYR A 51 3.11 12.62 -10.11
CA TYR A 51 3.08 13.95 -9.53
C TYR A 51 3.45 13.86 -8.05
N ILE A 52 4.15 14.88 -7.55
CA ILE A 52 4.52 14.97 -6.14
C ILE A 52 3.63 16.01 -5.46
N GLY A 53 2.97 15.64 -4.38
CA GLY A 53 2.09 16.54 -3.64
C GLY A 53 1.35 15.88 -2.48
N SER A 54 0.54 16.67 -1.79
CA SER A 54 -0.29 16.21 -0.68
C SER A 54 -1.47 15.39 -1.19
N PRO A 55 -1.73 14.17 -0.67
CA PRO A 55 -2.90 13.38 -1.06
C PRO A 55 -4.23 14.05 -0.65
N PHE A 56 -4.18 15.07 0.21
CA PHE A 56 -5.35 15.78 0.73
C PHE A 56 -5.75 17.02 -0.08
N GLU A 57 -5.02 17.36 -1.15
CA GLU A 57 -5.19 18.62 -1.87
C GLU A 57 -5.55 18.43 -3.36
N GLY A 58 -5.70 17.20 -3.85
CA GLY A 58 -6.01 16.91 -5.24
C GLY A 58 -6.97 15.75 -5.44
N ASP A 59 -8.05 15.97 -6.19
CA ASP A 59 -9.15 15.00 -6.38
C ASP A 59 -9.10 14.23 -7.72
N ASP A 60 -8.18 14.61 -8.61
CA ASP A 60 -8.18 14.17 -10.01
C ASP A 60 -7.11 13.10 -10.33
N PHE A 61 -6.66 12.37 -9.32
CA PHE A 61 -5.73 11.25 -9.48
C PHE A 61 -6.43 9.91 -9.33
N ASP A 62 -5.90 8.89 -10.00
CA ASP A 62 -6.41 7.53 -9.97
C ASP A 62 -5.75 6.70 -8.86
N VAL A 63 -4.48 7.00 -8.59
CA VAL A 63 -3.61 6.25 -7.68
C VAL A 63 -2.91 7.21 -6.73
N TYR A 64 -2.91 6.87 -5.44
CA TYR A 64 -2.24 7.64 -4.39
C TYR A 64 -1.17 6.79 -3.70
N LEU A 65 0.07 7.27 -3.64
CA LEU A 65 1.15 6.71 -2.82
C LEU A 65 1.30 7.53 -1.54
N ILE A 66 1.03 6.89 -0.41
CA ILE A 66 1.09 7.51 0.92
C ILE A 66 2.17 6.81 1.75
N LEU A 67 3.11 7.59 2.26
CA LEU A 67 4.28 7.09 2.97
C LEU A 67 4.06 7.08 4.49
N ASN A 68 4.57 6.04 5.12
CA ASN A 68 4.60 5.76 6.56
C ASN A 68 3.31 6.13 7.30
N PRO A 69 2.13 5.69 6.82
CA PRO A 69 0.85 6.11 7.36
C PRO A 69 0.64 5.70 8.82
N LEU A 70 1.32 4.66 9.31
CA LEU A 70 1.18 4.21 10.70
C LEU A 70 2.09 4.95 11.67
N SER A 71 3.16 5.55 11.15
CA SER A 71 4.17 6.30 11.89
C SER A 71 3.84 7.80 12.03
N ARG A 72 2.76 8.26 11.39
CA ARG A 72 2.26 9.64 11.49
C ARG A 72 1.75 10.00 12.90
N PRO A 73 1.73 11.29 13.26
CA PRO A 73 1.02 11.80 14.42
C PRO A 73 -0.44 11.36 14.46
N LYS A 74 -1.05 11.33 15.65
CA LYS A 74 -2.42 10.84 15.84
C LYS A 74 -3.43 11.57 14.95
N GLU A 75 -3.36 12.90 14.89
CA GLU A 75 -4.28 13.74 14.13
C GLU A 75 -4.18 13.46 12.62
N GLU A 76 -2.96 13.33 12.09
CA GLU A 76 -2.76 12.97 10.69
C GLU A 76 -3.27 11.56 10.36
N ARG A 77 -3.14 10.61 11.28
CA ARG A 77 -3.70 9.26 11.10
C ARG A 77 -5.23 9.28 11.06
N GLU A 78 -5.85 10.12 11.87
CA GLU A 78 -7.31 10.30 11.87
C GLU A 78 -7.77 10.96 10.56
N LYS A 79 -7.10 12.04 10.13
CA LYS A 79 -7.32 12.68 8.83
C LYS A 79 -7.17 11.70 7.66
N LEU A 80 -6.11 10.90 7.65
CA LEU A 80 -5.90 9.87 6.63
C LEU A 80 -7.01 8.81 6.64
N THR A 81 -7.47 8.41 7.83
CA THR A 81 -8.54 7.42 7.96
C THR A 81 -9.86 7.94 7.40
N GLU A 82 -10.18 9.21 7.65
CA GLU A 82 -11.34 9.89 7.07
C GLU A 82 -11.22 10.00 5.55
N TRP A 83 -10.06 10.45 5.06
CA TRP A 83 -9.80 10.55 3.64
C TRP A 83 -9.97 9.21 2.91
N LEU A 84 -9.43 8.11 3.46
CA LEU A 84 -9.58 6.76 2.91
C LEU A 84 -11.03 6.27 2.92
N LYS A 85 -11.85 6.75 3.85
CA LYS A 85 -13.28 6.41 3.90
C LYS A 85 -14.04 7.07 2.76
N GLU A 86 -13.65 8.29 2.39
CA GLU A 86 -14.28 9.07 1.32
C GLU A 86 -13.79 8.64 -0.08
N HIS A 87 -12.54 8.19 -0.20
CA HIS A 87 -11.89 7.85 -1.47
C HIS A 87 -11.81 6.34 -1.73
N ARG A 88 -12.89 5.61 -1.46
CA ARG A 88 -12.97 4.14 -1.66
C ARG A 88 -12.96 3.74 -3.14
N ASP A 89 -13.29 4.67 -4.02
CA ASP A 89 -13.27 4.54 -5.48
C ASP A 89 -11.85 4.66 -6.07
N LYS A 90 -10.86 5.13 -5.30
CA LYS A 90 -9.47 5.32 -5.74
C LYS A 90 -8.59 4.13 -5.43
N LEU A 91 -7.46 3.98 -6.14
CA LEU A 91 -6.38 3.08 -5.74
C LEU A 91 -5.45 3.77 -4.76
N VAL A 92 -5.20 3.15 -3.62
CA VAL A 92 -4.32 3.72 -2.61
C VAL A 92 -3.25 2.72 -2.21
N LEU A 93 -1.99 3.11 -2.40
CA LEU A 93 -0.84 2.37 -1.93
C LEU A 93 -0.27 3.03 -0.68
N LEU A 94 -0.45 2.34 0.43
CA LEU A 94 0.08 2.72 1.73
C LEU A 94 1.44 2.03 1.89
N TYR A 95 2.52 2.79 1.89
CA TYR A 95 3.88 2.28 2.02
C TYR A 95 4.43 2.53 3.42
N GLU A 96 4.65 1.48 4.19
CA GLU A 96 5.18 1.55 5.54
C GLU A 96 6.56 0.87 5.62
N SER A 97 7.57 1.64 6.00
CA SER A 97 8.91 1.10 6.24
C SER A 97 8.93 0.11 7.40
N LYS A 98 8.11 0.36 8.43
CA LYS A 98 7.97 -0.57 9.56
C LYS A 98 7.25 -1.86 9.17
N TYR A 99 7.75 -3.00 9.64
CA TYR A 99 7.03 -4.27 9.53
C TYR A 99 5.90 -4.35 10.56
N VAL A 100 4.66 -4.58 10.11
CA VAL A 100 3.47 -4.59 11.01
C VAL A 100 2.48 -5.74 10.77
N LYS A 101 2.92 -6.88 10.23
CA LYS A 101 2.03 -8.01 9.92
C LYS A 101 1.07 -8.37 11.07
N ASP A 102 1.62 -8.70 12.23
CA ASP A 102 0.84 -9.19 13.37
C ASP A 102 0.29 -8.04 14.23
N SER A 103 0.85 -6.84 14.09
CA SER A 103 0.45 -5.65 14.84
C SER A 103 -0.55 -4.76 14.10
N ILE A 104 -0.90 -5.07 12.85
CA ILE A 104 -1.88 -4.29 12.07
C ILE A 104 -3.22 -4.16 12.79
N THR A 105 -3.59 -5.17 13.61
CA THR A 105 -4.79 -5.17 14.43
C THR A 105 -4.81 -4.02 15.44
N ARG A 106 -3.68 -3.42 15.79
CA ARG A 106 -3.64 -2.26 16.71
C ARG A 106 -4.06 -0.95 16.05
N TYR A 107 -4.18 -0.92 14.72
CA TYR A 107 -4.41 0.30 13.96
C TYR A 107 -5.82 0.32 13.35
N LYS A 108 -6.53 1.45 13.50
CA LYS A 108 -7.85 1.67 12.87
C LYS A 108 -7.78 1.55 11.34
N LEU A 109 -6.63 1.91 10.76
CA LEU A 109 -6.33 1.81 9.33
C LEU A 109 -6.67 0.43 8.74
N ARG A 110 -6.55 -0.65 9.53
CA ARG A 110 -6.87 -2.02 9.09
C ARG A 110 -8.28 -2.14 8.50
N ASN A 111 -9.23 -1.32 8.94
CA ASN A 111 -10.62 -1.36 8.50
C ASN A 111 -10.80 -0.74 7.09
N PHE A 112 -9.77 -0.07 6.58
CA PHE A 112 -9.79 0.69 5.33
C PHE A 112 -8.86 0.11 4.28
N ILE A 113 -8.14 -0.97 4.58
CA ILE A 113 -7.29 -1.68 3.62
C ILE A 113 -7.96 -2.96 3.16
N ASP A 114 -7.81 -3.26 1.88
CA ASP A 114 -8.29 -4.48 1.24
C ASP A 114 -7.22 -5.58 1.25
N TYR A 115 -5.95 -5.16 1.17
CA TYR A 115 -4.81 -6.06 1.20
C TYR A 115 -3.70 -5.54 2.11
N LEU A 116 -3.08 -6.45 2.85
CA LEU A 116 -1.83 -6.24 3.57
C LEU A 116 -0.75 -7.14 2.97
N ILE A 117 0.34 -6.54 2.51
CA ILE A 117 1.54 -7.20 2.03
C ILE A 117 2.65 -6.94 3.06
N ALA A 118 2.99 -7.95 3.84
CA ALA A 118 4.09 -7.89 4.78
C ALA A 118 5.34 -8.50 4.15
N TYR A 119 6.31 -7.65 3.84
CA TYR A 119 7.61 -8.04 3.30
C TYR A 119 8.62 -8.19 4.45
N LYS A 120 9.33 -9.31 4.48
CA LYS A 120 10.41 -9.56 5.43
C LYS A 120 11.59 -10.17 4.70
N ARG A 121 12.74 -9.51 4.83
CA ARG A 121 14.03 -10.10 4.44
C ARG A 121 14.51 -10.96 5.60
N GLU A 122 14.61 -12.27 5.38
CA GLU A 122 15.20 -13.16 6.38
C GLU A 122 16.72 -13.28 6.14
N THR A 123 17.45 -13.61 7.20
CA THR A 123 18.88 -13.92 7.10
C THR A 123 19.06 -15.08 6.11
N VAL A 124 20.14 -15.05 5.32
CA VAL A 124 20.51 -16.09 4.35
C VAL A 124 19.69 -16.11 3.03
N GLY A 125 19.57 -14.96 2.35
CA GLY A 125 19.14 -14.91 0.94
C GLY A 125 17.67 -15.25 0.67
N PHE A 126 16.85 -15.25 1.71
CA PHE A 126 15.44 -15.59 1.66
C PHE A 126 14.56 -14.35 1.81
N GLU A 127 13.68 -14.11 0.83
CA GLU A 127 12.66 -13.07 0.90
C GLU A 127 11.30 -13.73 1.16
N ARG A 128 10.62 -13.29 2.22
CA ARG A 128 9.27 -13.73 2.57
C ARG A 128 8.28 -12.60 2.33
N VAL A 129 7.18 -12.93 1.65
CA VAL A 129 6.06 -12.01 1.42
C VAL A 129 4.78 -12.69 1.89
N ASP A 130 4.20 -12.20 2.98
CA ASP A 130 2.87 -12.62 3.41
C ASP A 130 1.84 -11.64 2.85
N VAL A 131 0.88 -12.13 2.05
CA VAL A 131 -0.22 -11.34 1.51
C VAL A 131 -1.51 -11.77 2.18
N MET A 132 -2.20 -10.84 2.81
CA MET A 132 -3.49 -11.06 3.47
C MET A 132 -4.55 -10.21 2.80
N ARG A 133 -5.73 -10.77 2.58
CA ARG A 133 -6.94 -10.03 2.19
C ARG A 133 -7.72 -9.71 3.45
N LEU A 134 -8.15 -8.47 3.57
CA LEU A 134 -8.97 -7.99 4.66
C LEU A 134 -10.38 -7.67 4.15
N ASP A 135 -11.36 -7.84 5.04
CA ASP A 135 -12.72 -7.39 4.86
C ASP A 135 -13.21 -6.79 6.19
N GLY A 136 -13.55 -5.50 6.18
CA GLY A 136 -13.89 -4.75 7.39
C GLY A 136 -12.82 -4.85 8.50
N GLY A 137 -11.54 -5.01 8.13
CA GLY A 137 -10.43 -5.17 9.07
C GLY A 137 -10.21 -6.57 9.62
N LYS A 138 -10.97 -7.58 9.16
CA LYS A 138 -10.75 -9.00 9.47
C LYS A 138 -10.02 -9.68 8.33
N VAL A 139 -9.07 -10.58 8.65
CA VAL A 139 -8.38 -11.38 7.63
C VAL A 139 -9.34 -12.45 7.12
N VAL A 140 -9.67 -12.40 5.83
CA VAL A 140 -10.57 -13.37 5.16
C VAL A 140 -9.85 -14.32 4.22
N GLY A 141 -8.54 -14.13 4.03
CA GLY A 141 -7.70 -15.04 3.27
C GLY A 141 -6.24 -14.60 3.26
N GLY A 142 -5.33 -15.51 2.95
CA GLY A 142 -3.92 -15.19 2.89
C GLY A 142 -3.11 -16.15 2.03
N LYS A 143 -1.94 -15.70 1.60
CA LYS A 143 -0.95 -16.52 0.91
C LYS A 143 0.46 -16.02 1.22
N THR A 144 1.35 -16.94 1.55
CA THR A 144 2.77 -16.67 1.72
C THR A 144 3.53 -17.01 0.44
N TYR A 145 4.41 -16.12 0.03
CA TYR A 145 5.36 -16.32 -1.06
C TYR A 145 6.76 -16.27 -0.48
N VAL A 146 7.60 -17.11 -1.04
CA VAL A 146 8.96 -17.31 -0.60
C VAL A 146 9.83 -17.28 -1.85
N ARG A 147 10.86 -16.44 -1.83
CA ARG A 147 11.91 -16.45 -2.84
C ARG A 147 13.21 -16.87 -2.20
N ARG A 148 13.80 -17.95 -2.72
CA ARG A 148 15.19 -18.34 -2.46
C ARG A 148 16.03 -17.76 -3.60
N ARG A 149 17.10 -17.04 -3.26
CA ARG A 149 18.15 -16.69 -4.24
C ARG A 149 19.07 -17.87 -4.48
#